data_AF-R9JUU7-F1
#
_entry.id   AF-R9JUU7-F1
#
_cell.length_a   1.000
_cell.length_b   1.000
_cell.length_c   1.000
_cell.angle_alpha   90.00
_cell.angle_beta   90.00
_cell.angle_gamma   90.00
#
_symmetry.space_group_name_H-M   'P 1'
#
loop_
_entity.id
_entity.type
_entity.pdbx_description
1 polymer ?
#
loop_
_entity_poly.entity_id
_entity_poly.type
_entity_poly.pdbx_seq_one_letter_code
_entity_poly.pdbx_strand_id
1 'polypeptide(L)'
;MRGNRTYVQIDPDVLEQARQIDLLSYLRAYEPSNLVKVKGTTNVYCTAEHDSLKISNGKWYWWSRGFGGYSALDYLMKVKEYGFVEAVETLTGQTMA
;
A
#
# COMPACT_ATOMS: atom_id res chain seq x y z
N MET A 1 -35.11 2.40 -14.14
CA MET A 1 -34.69 2.44 -12.72
C MET A 1 -33.19 2.68 -12.70
N ARG A 2 -32.75 3.83 -12.16
CA ARG A 2 -31.32 4.17 -12.09
C ARG A 2 -30.66 3.19 -11.12
N GLY A 3 -29.74 2.37 -11.61
CA GLY A 3 -28.97 1.46 -10.78
C GLY A 3 -28.28 2.26 -9.68
N ASN A 4 -28.69 2.02 -8.44
CA ASN A 4 -28.07 2.58 -7.27
C ASN A 4 -26.69 1.94 -7.16
N ARG A 5 -25.70 2.51 -7.87
CA ARG A 5 -24.30 2.25 -7.55
C ARG A 5 -24.12 2.80 -6.15
N THR A 6 -24.11 1.92 -5.16
CA THR A 6 -23.67 2.21 -3.80
C THR A 6 -22.21 2.62 -3.92
N TYR A 7 -21.95 3.89 -4.23
CA TYR A 7 -20.62 4.46 -4.10
C TYR A 7 -20.32 4.33 -2.61
N VAL A 8 -19.45 3.39 -2.26
CA VAL A 8 -18.98 3.23 -0.89
C VAL A 8 -18.44 4.59 -0.48
N GLN A 9 -19.16 5.26 0.42
CA GLN A 9 -18.77 6.56 0.95
C GLN A 9 -17.65 6.30 1.93
N ILE A 10 -16.43 6.22 1.42
CA ILE A 10 -15.24 6.36 2.26
C ILE A 10 -15.20 7.83 2.66
N ASP A 11 -15.12 8.08 3.96
CA ASP A 11 -14.97 9.43 4.47
C ASP A 11 -13.73 10.08 3.84
N PRO A 12 -13.82 11.30 3.28
CA PRO A 12 -12.68 11.92 2.61
C PRO A 12 -11.46 12.07 3.51
N ASP A 13 -11.65 12.24 4.82
CA ASP A 13 -10.57 12.32 5.81
C ASP A 13 -9.83 10.98 5.93
N VAL A 14 -10.58 9.88 5.99
CA VAL A 14 -10.05 8.51 6.01
C VAL A 14 -9.26 8.21 4.73
N LEU A 15 -9.78 8.61 3.58
CA LEU A 15 -9.08 8.44 2.30
C LEU A 15 -7.78 9.26 2.25
N GLU A 16 -7.81 10.50 2.74
CA GLU A 16 -6.61 11.33 2.80
C GLU A 16 -5.56 10.69 3.71
N GLN A 17 -5.96 10.22 4.90
CA GLN A 17 -5.08 9.49 5.81
C GLN A 17 -4.46 8.26 5.14
N ALA A 18 -5.25 7.43 4.47
CA ALA A 18 -4.77 6.25 3.76
C ALA A 18 -3.73 6.60 2.67
N ARG A 19 -3.91 7.74 2.00
CA ARG A 19 -2.97 8.25 0.98
C ARG A 19 -1.67 8.80 1.56
N GLN A 20 -1.69 9.33 2.78
CA GLN A 20 -0.49 9.82 3.47
C GLN A 20 0.40 8.68 3.99
N ILE A 21 -0.16 7.46 4.15
CA ILE A 21 0.61 6.32 4.65
C ILE A 21 1.56 5.82 3.55
N ASP A 22 2.86 5.93 3.81
CA ASP A 22 3.90 5.38 2.94
C ASP A 22 4.04 3.86 3.12
N LEU A 23 4.47 3.18 2.04
CA LEU A 23 4.60 1.73 2.04
C LEU A 23 5.61 1.22 3.07
N LEU A 24 6.71 1.94 3.30
CA LEU A 24 7.74 1.51 4.25
C LEU A 24 7.17 1.52 5.67
N SER A 25 6.44 2.56 6.05
CA SER A 25 5.79 2.65 7.37
C SER A 25 4.74 1.55 7.55
N TYR A 26 3.91 1.29 6.53
CA TYR A 26 2.94 0.19 6.55
C TYR A 26 3.63 -1.16 6.75
N LEU A 27 4.62 -1.51 5.93
CA LEU A 27 5.31 -2.79 6.05
C LEU A 27 6.05 -2.92 7.38
N ARG A 28 6.63 -1.85 7.92
CA ARG A 28 7.26 -1.89 9.26
C ARG A 28 6.26 -2.18 10.38
N ALA A 29 5.04 -1.67 10.27
CA ALA A 29 4.02 -1.81 11.30
C ALA A 29 3.28 -3.16 11.22
N TYR A 30 2.89 -3.57 10.01
CA TYR A 30 1.99 -4.71 9.79
C TYR A 30 2.71 -5.97 9.29
N GLU A 31 3.74 -5.83 8.45
CA GLU A 31 4.45 -6.95 7.81
C GLU A 31 5.98 -6.84 7.96
N PRO A 32 6.54 -6.67 9.17
CA PRO A 32 7.96 -6.39 9.35
C PRO A 32 8.85 -7.52 8.85
N SER A 33 8.36 -8.76 8.88
CA SER A 33 9.04 -9.94 8.33
C SER A 33 9.11 -9.93 6.81
N ASN A 34 8.18 -9.25 6.13
CA ASN A 34 8.19 -9.08 4.69
C ASN A 34 9.12 -7.92 4.27
N LEU A 35 9.57 -7.08 5.20
CA LEU A 35 10.43 -5.96 4.87
C LEU A 35 11.92 -6.33 5.02
N VAL A 36 12.65 -6.30 3.91
CA VAL A 36 14.08 -6.63 3.88
C VAL A 36 14.89 -5.41 3.48
N LYS A 37 15.88 -5.03 4.29
CA LYS A 37 16.79 -3.93 3.94
C LYS A 37 17.85 -4.40 2.95
N VAL A 38 18.03 -3.66 1.86
CA VAL A 38 19.03 -3.98 0.84
C VAL A 38 20.43 -3.63 1.36
N LYS A 39 21.31 -4.63 1.49
CA LYS A 39 22.71 -4.43 1.95
C LYS A 39 23.46 -3.51 0.99
N GLY A 40 24.33 -2.65 1.55
CA GLY A 40 25.14 -1.72 0.76
C GLY A 40 24.40 -0.50 0.21
N THR A 41 23.13 -0.29 0.60
CA THR A 41 22.34 0.88 0.21
C THR A 41 21.85 1.65 1.44
N THR A 42 21.62 2.95 1.25
CA THR A 42 21.02 3.80 2.28
C THR A 42 19.52 3.91 2.03
N ASN A 43 18.72 3.47 3.00
CA ASN A 43 17.25 3.57 3.00
C ASN A 43 16.56 2.95 1.76
N VAL A 44 17.14 1.89 1.18
CA VAL A 44 16.45 1.06 0.19
C VAL A 44 16.04 -0.27 0.83
N TYR A 45 14.78 -0.62 0.62
CA TYR A 45 14.19 -1.85 1.12
C TYR A 45 13.57 -2.62 -0.05
N CYS A 46 13.46 -3.93 0.09
CA CYS A 46 12.69 -4.80 -0.78
C CYS A 46 11.70 -5.61 0.06
N THR A 47 10.72 -6.20 -0.60
CA THR A 47 9.85 -7.18 0.05
C THR A 47 10.48 -8.57 0.00
N ALA A 48 10.28 -9.39 1.03
CA ALA A 48 10.73 -10.78 1.07
C ALA A 48 10.01 -11.63 0.02
N GLU A 49 8.73 -11.32 -0.22
CA GLU A 49 7.92 -11.97 -1.26
C GLU A 49 8.33 -11.55 -2.69
N HIS A 50 8.76 -10.30 -2.86
CA HIS A 50 9.14 -9.74 -4.17
C HIS A 50 10.45 -8.96 -4.07
N ASP A 51 11.56 -9.60 -4.42
CA ASP A 51 12.90 -8.98 -4.39
C ASP A 51 13.04 -7.82 -5.38
N SER A 52 12.32 -7.91 -6.50
CA SER A 52 12.29 -6.89 -7.56
C SER A 52 11.39 -5.70 -7.23
N LEU A 53 10.65 -5.75 -6.11
CA LEU A 53 9.96 -4.59 -5.58
C LEU A 53 10.90 -3.84 -4.66
N LYS A 54 11.23 -2.59 -5.02
CA LYS A 54 12.14 -1.73 -4.24
C LYS A 54 11.38 -0.55 -3.69
N ILE A 55 11.68 -0.20 -2.44
CA ILE A 55 11.09 0.90 -1.69
C ILE A 55 12.21 1.85 -1.29
N SER A 56 12.05 3.12 -1.63
CA SER A 56 13.02 4.17 -1.32
C SER A 56 12.37 5.54 -1.42
N ASN A 57 12.75 6.46 -0.54
CA ASN A 57 12.35 7.88 -0.59
C ASN A 57 10.82 8.09 -0.70
N GLY A 58 10.03 7.34 0.07
CA GLY A 58 8.56 7.42 0.05
C GLY A 58 7.90 6.93 -1.25
N LYS A 59 8.62 6.14 -2.06
CA LYS A 59 8.13 5.56 -3.31
C LYS A 59 8.52 4.10 -3.38
N TRP A 60 7.81 3.35 -4.21
CA TRP A 60 8.15 1.97 -4.51
C TRP A 60 7.95 1.66 -5.99
N TYR A 61 8.74 0.73 -6.50
CA TYR A 61 8.67 0.29 -7.89
C TYR A 61 8.92 -1.20 -7.99
N TRP A 62 8.04 -1.89 -8.71
CA TRP A 62 8.15 -3.31 -9.00
C TRP A 62 8.72 -3.54 -10.40
N TRP A 63 10.03 -3.75 -10.44
CA TRP A 63 10.80 -3.84 -11.69
C TRP A 63 10.34 -4.99 -12.58
N SER A 64 10.04 -6.15 -11.99
CA SER A 64 9.60 -7.32 -12.76
C SER A 64 8.19 -7.17 -13.36
N ARG A 65 7.36 -6.25 -12.83
CA ARG A 65 6.00 -6.00 -13.33
C ARG A 65 5.85 -4.68 -14.07
N GLY A 66 6.86 -3.79 -14.00
CA GLY A 66 6.89 -2.54 -14.75
C GLY A 66 5.97 -1.43 -14.21
N PHE A 67 5.61 -1.46 -12.93
CA PHE A 67 4.79 -0.42 -12.31
C PHE A 67 5.29 -0.02 -10.93
N GLY A 68 4.84 1.13 -10.43
CA GLY A 68 5.17 1.61 -9.09
C GLY A 68 4.04 2.44 -8.48
N GLY A 69 4.33 2.94 -7.28
CA GLY A 69 3.41 3.73 -6.49
C GLY A 69 4.15 4.56 -5.44
N TYR A 70 3.37 5.37 -4.73
CA TYR A 70 3.87 6.28 -3.70
C TYR A 70 3.36 5.86 -2.33
N SER A 71 2.07 5.52 -2.26
CA SER A 71 1.39 5.17 -1.02
C SER A 71 1.38 3.66 -0.78
N ALA A 72 1.11 3.28 0.48
CA ALA A 72 0.74 1.91 0.82
C ALA A 72 -0.60 1.51 0.18
N LEU A 73 -1.50 2.48 -0.06
CA LEU A 73 -2.77 2.24 -0.74
C LEU A 73 -2.57 1.71 -2.17
N ASP A 74 -1.68 2.36 -2.93
CA ASP A 74 -1.30 1.87 -4.26
C ASP A 74 -0.76 0.43 -4.21
N TYR A 75 0.02 0.10 -3.18
CA TYR A 75 0.62 -1.21 -3.03
C TYR A 75 -0.43 -2.27 -2.75
N LEU A 76 -1.34 -2.02 -1.80
CA LEU A 76 -2.41 -2.96 -1.47
C LEU A 76 -3.29 -3.23 -2.70
N MET A 77 -3.65 -2.20 -3.45
CA MET A 77 -4.48 -2.36 -4.65
C MET A 77 -3.75 -3.06 -5.81
N LYS A 78 -2.48 -2.74 -6.06
CA LYS A 78 -1.76 -3.21 -7.26
C LYS A 78 -0.93 -4.48 -7.03
N VAL A 79 -0.47 -4.70 -5.80
CA VAL A 79 0.41 -5.82 -5.43
C VAL A 79 -0.35 -6.90 -4.69
N LYS A 80 -1.14 -6.54 -3.68
CA LYS A 80 -1.98 -7.47 -2.94
C LYS A 80 -3.36 -7.68 -3.58
N GLU A 81 -3.67 -6.93 -4.65
CA GLU A 81 -4.92 -7.01 -5.42
C GLU A 81 -6.19 -6.70 -4.60
N TYR A 82 -6.04 -5.91 -3.53
CA TYR A 82 -7.15 -5.54 -2.65
C TYR A 82 -8.14 -4.61 -3.35
N GLY A 83 -9.41 -4.73 -2.98
CA GLY A 83 -10.42 -3.74 -3.35
C GLY A 83 -10.05 -2.35 -2.79
N PHE A 84 -10.47 -1.28 -3.45
CA PHE A 84 -10.17 0.09 -2.98
C PHE A 84 -10.62 0.33 -1.53
N VAL A 85 -11.83 -0.12 -1.19
CA VAL A 85 -12.40 0.00 0.17
C VAL A 85 -11.58 -0.83 1.16
N GLU A 86 -11.35 -2.11 0.84
CA GLU A 86 -10.57 -3.04 1.66
C GLU A 86 -9.15 -2.53 1.92
N ALA A 87 -8.51 -1.93 0.92
CA ALA A 87 -7.19 -1.34 1.05
C ALA A 87 -7.19 -0.11 1.96
N VAL A 88 -8.21 0.76 1.88
CA VAL A 88 -8.34 1.91 2.80
C VAL A 88 -8.60 1.42 4.23
N GLU A 89 -9.52 0.48 4.43
CA GLU A 89 -9.85 -0.11 5.74
C GLU A 89 -8.62 -0.74 6.40
N THR A 90 -7.81 -1.46 5.61
CA THR A 90 -6.54 -2.06 6.06
C THR A 90 -5.56 -1.00 6.57
N LEU A 91 -5.51 0.16 5.92
CA LEU A 91 -4.58 1.23 6.27
C LEU A 91 -5.04 2.08 7.43
N THR A 92 -6.35 2.33 7.55
CA THR A 92 -6.92 3.16 8.61
C THR A 92 -7.33 2.36 9.84
N GLY A 93 -7.28 1.04 9.78
CA GLY A 93 -7.70 0.15 10.86
C GLY A 93 -9.21 0.20 11.13
N GLN A 94 -9.98 0.81 10.23
CA GLN A 94 -11.43 0.83 10.31
C GLN A 94 -11.95 -0.47 9.74
N THR A 95 -12.20 -1.45 10.61
CA THR A 95 -13.04 -2.59 10.23
C THR A 95 -14.49 -2.12 10.27
N MET A 96 -15.14 -1.97 9.12
CA MET A 96 -16.59 -1.81 9.12
C MET A 96 -17.21 -3.16 9.48
N ALA A 97 -17.50 -3.35 10.77
CA ALA A 97 -18.24 -4.49 11.30
C ALA A 97 -19.74 -4.38 11.00
#